data_AF-A0A9N9L266-F1
#
_entry.id   AF-A0A9N9L266-F1
#
_cell.length_a   1.000
_cell.length_b   1.000
_cell.length_c   1.000
_cell.angle_alpha   90.00
_cell.angle_beta   90.00
_cell.angle_gamma   90.00
#
_symmetry.space_group_name_H-M   'P 1'
#
loop_
_entity.id
_entity.type
_entity.pdbx_description
1 polymer ?
#
loop_
_entity_poly.entity_id
_entity_poly.type
_entity_poly.pdbx_seq_one_letter_code
_entity_poly.pdbx_strand_id
1 'polypeptide(L)'
;MDVTSLLPNLGNSSWFLYVLAPLLTLYLISTFRAWYRLKQFKGPTLAGLTRVWLARRVWGGRMHLDFHEVNQKYGSLARVGPNDLVTCDPAVMRRMLAVRSPYRRSEWYIGIRFDPDQDSVASTRDEGRHLELRAIMAAGYAGKGNDDLEGTIDKNIARFVELIRTKYLSTNTENKPLDFGRKVQYFTLDVISDLAYREPFGYLDADVDLHGYIEEVEKVFASGLMVTIFPWLNWVLRLSILKAALPSDKDPLGLGKILGITKDVVAQRFGSEKKVQRDMLGSFIAHGLTQREAEAETILQIMAGSDTTATAIRSTFLYILTHPHTLQKLRHEFTTASPPISSPITNQEAQSLPYLQAVIREGLRIFPPVVGLMSKEVPPGGDTINGLFVPGGTKIGYGAYGIYRDKGFWGEDADIFRPERWLEVDEERRQEMEGCLQLIFSFGKYQCMGQNLAMMELNKVFVELLRNFDFNIVNPLNPIRSICHGIFFQSEFWLTAFERKESES
;
A
#
# COMPACT_ATOMS: atom_id res chain seq x y z
N MET A 1 -69.40 -18.58 -9.78
CA MET A 1 -68.34 -19.51 -9.37
C MET A 1 -67.04 -18.73 -9.35
N ASP A 2 -66.62 -18.35 -8.15
CA ASP A 2 -65.47 -17.50 -7.88
C ASP A 2 -64.14 -18.21 -8.20
N VAL A 3 -63.31 -17.55 -9.03
CA VAL A 3 -61.97 -18.01 -9.43
C VAL A 3 -60.93 -17.77 -8.31
N THR A 4 -61.35 -17.24 -7.16
CA THR A 4 -60.51 -16.97 -5.99
C THR A 4 -60.32 -18.17 -5.05
N SER A 5 -60.86 -19.36 -5.38
CA SER A 5 -60.80 -20.55 -4.52
C SER A 5 -59.63 -21.52 -4.79
N LEU A 6 -58.69 -21.18 -5.68
CA LEU A 6 -57.57 -22.06 -6.08
C LEU A 6 -56.17 -21.62 -5.63
N LEU A 7 -56.06 -20.61 -4.77
CA LEU A 7 -54.78 -20.29 -4.12
C LEU A 7 -54.83 -20.77 -2.66
N PRO A 8 -53.99 -21.76 -2.27
CA PRO A 8 -53.91 -22.15 -0.87
C PRO A 8 -53.48 -20.94 -0.04
N ASN A 9 -54.05 -20.83 1.16
CA ASN A 9 -53.57 -20.00 2.26
C ASN A 9 -52.12 -20.37 2.61
N LEU A 10 -51.18 -19.92 1.78
CA LEU A 10 -49.76 -19.93 2.08
C LEU A 10 -49.52 -18.79 3.05
N GLY A 11 -49.62 -19.09 4.34
CA GLY A 11 -49.15 -18.18 5.38
C GLY A 11 -47.75 -17.66 5.03
N ASN A 12 -47.48 -16.41 5.37
CA ASN A 12 -46.25 -15.64 5.10
C ASN A 12 -44.92 -16.32 5.52
N SER A 13 -44.95 -17.55 6.04
CA SER A 13 -43.82 -18.39 6.46
C SER A 13 -43.39 -19.45 5.42
N SER A 14 -44.22 -19.75 4.42
CA SER A 14 -43.96 -20.85 3.47
C SER A 14 -42.99 -20.48 2.33
N TRP A 15 -42.98 -19.23 1.86
CA TRP A 15 -42.03 -18.76 0.83
C TRP A 15 -40.57 -18.85 1.28
N PHE A 16 -40.32 -18.69 2.59
CA PHE A 16 -38.99 -18.85 3.18
C PHE A 16 -38.43 -20.26 2.92
N LEU A 17 -39.26 -21.30 2.98
CA LEU A 17 -38.81 -22.68 2.72
C LEU A 17 -38.53 -22.92 1.22
N TYR A 18 -39.33 -22.33 0.33
CA TYR A 18 -39.15 -22.52 -1.12
C TYR A 18 -37.99 -21.72 -1.72
N VAL A 19 -37.54 -20.63 -1.07
CA VAL A 19 -36.42 -19.80 -1.56
C VAL A 19 -35.15 -20.01 -0.74
N LEU A 20 -35.22 -20.00 0.59
CA LEU A 20 -34.02 -20.13 1.43
C LEU A 20 -33.48 -21.56 1.46
N ALA A 21 -34.32 -22.59 1.41
CA ALA A 21 -33.81 -23.97 1.44
C ALA A 21 -32.97 -24.29 0.20
N PRO A 22 -33.40 -24.00 -1.05
CA PRO A 22 -32.54 -24.17 -2.22
C PRO A 22 -31.26 -23.32 -2.18
N LEU A 23 -31.33 -22.07 -1.73
CA LEU A 23 -30.14 -21.21 -1.58
C LEU A 23 -29.15 -21.78 -0.56
N LEU A 24 -29.64 -22.28 0.58
CA LEU A 24 -28.84 -22.93 1.60
C LEU A 24 -28.23 -24.24 1.07
N THR A 25 -29.00 -25.06 0.35
CA THR A 25 -28.50 -26.28 -0.28
C THR A 25 -27.40 -25.98 -1.30
N LEU A 26 -27.60 -24.99 -2.18
CA LEU A 26 -26.58 -24.55 -3.15
C LEU A 26 -25.33 -24.03 -2.44
N TYR A 27 -25.50 -23.24 -1.37
CA TYR A 27 -24.40 -22.76 -0.55
C TYR A 27 -23.60 -23.92 0.07
N LEU A 28 -24.28 -24.90 0.67
CA LEU A 28 -23.65 -26.09 1.27
C LEU A 28 -22.92 -26.94 0.22
N ILE A 29 -23.53 -27.19 -0.94
CA ILE A 29 -22.89 -27.91 -2.05
C ILE A 29 -21.65 -27.16 -2.54
N SER A 30 -21.76 -25.84 -2.74
CA SER A 30 -20.63 -25.01 -3.19
C SER A 30 -19.48 -25.02 -2.18
N THR A 31 -19.81 -24.95 -0.89
CA THR A 31 -18.85 -24.98 0.23
C THR A 31 -18.15 -26.33 0.32
N PHE A 32 -18.91 -27.42 0.25
CA PHE A 32 -18.35 -28.77 0.28
C PHE A 32 -17.44 -29.03 -0.93
N ARG A 33 -17.84 -28.60 -2.13
CA ARG A 33 -17.00 -28.68 -3.34
C ARG A 33 -15.70 -27.90 -3.17
N ALA A 34 -15.77 -26.66 -2.70
CA ALA A 34 -14.59 -25.84 -2.45
C ALA A 34 -13.67 -26.51 -1.41
N TRP A 35 -14.25 -27.01 -0.32
CA TRP A 35 -13.51 -27.70 0.73
C TRP A 35 -12.78 -28.94 0.22
N TYR A 36 -13.49 -29.79 -0.54
CA TYR A 36 -12.97 -31.03 -1.10
C TYR A 36 -11.85 -30.79 -2.11
N ARG A 37 -12.03 -29.79 -3.00
CA ARG A 37 -11.03 -29.40 -4.02
C ARG A 37 -9.69 -29.02 -3.42
N LEU A 38 -9.69 -28.40 -2.25
CA LEU A 38 -8.48 -27.93 -1.60
C LEU A 38 -8.05 -28.80 -0.41
N LYS A 39 -8.68 -29.96 -0.14
CA LYS A 39 -8.56 -30.73 1.12
C LYS A 39 -7.13 -31.02 1.60
N GLN A 40 -6.17 -31.07 0.68
CA GLN A 40 -4.74 -31.26 0.97
C GLN A 40 -4.08 -30.03 1.63
N PHE A 41 -4.59 -28.83 1.39
CA PHE A 41 -4.07 -27.58 1.97
C PHE A 41 -4.68 -27.38 3.36
N LYS A 42 -3.81 -27.41 4.37
CA LYS A 42 -4.17 -27.17 5.77
C LYS A 42 -4.34 -25.68 6.04
N GLY A 43 -5.10 -25.35 7.09
CA GLY A 43 -5.37 -23.99 7.51
C GLY A 43 -6.21 -23.95 8.79
N PRO A 44 -6.59 -22.75 9.25
CA PRO A 44 -7.52 -22.58 10.36
C PRO A 44 -8.84 -23.31 10.13
N THR A 45 -9.45 -23.85 11.19
CA THR A 45 -10.62 -24.74 11.09
C THR A 45 -11.79 -24.12 10.32
N LEU A 46 -12.13 -22.86 10.59
CA LEU A 46 -13.23 -22.16 9.92
C LEU A 46 -12.90 -21.72 8.49
N ALA A 47 -11.61 -21.59 8.14
CA ALA A 47 -11.18 -21.12 6.82
C ALA A 47 -11.57 -22.10 5.70
N GLY A 48 -11.68 -23.40 6.01
CA GLY A 48 -12.10 -24.40 5.02
C GLY A 48 -13.58 -24.31 4.63
N LEU A 49 -14.42 -23.68 5.45
CA LEU A 49 -15.88 -23.69 5.31
C LEU A 49 -16.45 -22.30 5.03
N THR A 50 -15.86 -21.24 5.59
CA THR A 50 -16.40 -19.88 5.48
C THR A 50 -15.28 -18.85 5.33
N ARG A 51 -15.62 -17.66 4.82
CA ARG A 51 -14.71 -16.50 4.81
C ARG A 51 -14.68 -15.73 6.14
N VAL A 52 -15.40 -16.18 7.17
CA VAL A 52 -15.53 -15.47 8.46
C VAL A 52 -14.18 -15.34 9.16
N TRP A 53 -13.35 -16.39 9.12
CA TRP A 53 -11.99 -16.33 9.67
C TRP A 53 -11.18 -15.22 8.99
N LEU A 54 -11.20 -15.19 7.65
CA LEU A 54 -10.46 -14.20 6.87
C LEU A 54 -10.96 -12.77 7.13
N ALA A 55 -12.28 -12.57 7.12
CA ALA A 55 -12.91 -11.29 7.41
C ALA A 55 -12.50 -10.77 8.80
N ARG A 56 -12.50 -11.65 9.83
CA ARG A 56 -12.08 -11.29 11.19
C ARG A 56 -10.61 -10.87 11.24
N ARG A 57 -9.72 -11.53 10.50
CA ARG A 57 -8.28 -11.17 10.50
C ARG A 57 -8.02 -9.86 9.76
N VAL A 58 -8.67 -9.65 8.62
CA VAL A 58 -8.58 -8.39 7.86
C VAL A 58 -9.14 -7.21 8.68
N TRP A 59 -10.25 -7.41 9.39
CA TRP A 59 -10.81 -6.39 10.29
C TRP A 59 -9.95 -6.16 11.55
N GLY A 60 -9.21 -7.17 12.01
CA GLY A 60 -8.53 -7.17 13.31
C GLY A 60 -7.27 -6.31 13.42
N GLY A 61 -6.85 -5.60 12.36
CA GLY A 61 -5.72 -4.66 12.42
C GLY A 61 -4.33 -5.29 12.50
N ARG A 62 -4.21 -6.63 12.39
CA ARG A 62 -2.93 -7.37 12.46
C ARG A 62 -2.81 -8.49 11.43
N MET A 63 -3.50 -8.36 10.29
CA MET A 63 -3.65 -9.44 9.32
C MET A 63 -2.32 -10.00 8.79
N HIS A 64 -1.29 -9.16 8.69
CA HIS A 64 0.04 -9.57 8.22
C HIS A 64 0.72 -10.56 9.17
N LEU A 65 0.54 -10.38 10.49
CA LEU A 65 0.99 -11.33 11.50
C LEU A 65 0.16 -12.61 11.44
N ASP A 66 -1.17 -12.48 11.34
CA ASP A 66 -2.05 -13.66 11.27
C ASP A 66 -1.72 -14.56 10.07
N PHE A 67 -1.41 -13.98 8.91
CA PHE A 67 -1.00 -14.76 7.73
C PHE A 67 0.38 -15.38 7.89
N HIS A 68 1.32 -14.65 8.47
CA HIS A 68 2.63 -15.20 8.78
C HIS A 68 2.54 -16.39 9.75
N GLU A 69 1.76 -16.26 10.84
CA GLU A 69 1.49 -17.33 11.81
C GLU A 69 0.82 -18.54 11.15
N VAL A 70 -0.11 -18.31 10.21
CA VAL A 70 -0.75 -19.37 9.43
C VAL A 70 0.26 -20.10 8.55
N ASN A 71 1.12 -19.38 7.83
CA ASN A 71 2.14 -20.01 6.99
C ASN A 71 3.20 -20.75 7.81
N GLN A 72 3.61 -20.21 8.97
CA GLN A 72 4.51 -20.93 9.88
C GLN A 72 3.91 -22.26 10.37
N LYS A 73 2.61 -22.25 10.70
CA LYS A 73 1.94 -23.43 11.27
C LYS A 73 1.55 -24.49 10.25
N TYR A 74 1.10 -24.07 9.06
CA TYR A 74 0.49 -24.96 8.07
C TYR A 74 1.32 -25.15 6.80
N GLY A 75 2.42 -24.41 6.66
CA GLY A 75 3.34 -24.46 5.51
C GLY A 75 3.22 -23.24 4.59
N SER A 76 4.15 -23.13 3.63
CA SER A 76 4.28 -21.97 2.74
C SER A 76 3.09 -21.72 1.83
N LEU A 77 2.17 -22.69 1.68
CA LEU A 77 0.90 -22.53 0.97
C LEU A 77 -0.23 -23.05 1.86
N ALA A 78 -0.92 -22.14 2.53
CA ALA A 78 -1.91 -22.44 3.57
C ALA A 78 -3.29 -21.89 3.22
N ARG A 79 -4.34 -22.58 3.66
CA ARG A 79 -5.73 -22.21 3.39
C ARG A 79 -6.22 -21.13 4.36
N VAL A 80 -6.76 -20.04 3.82
CA VAL A 80 -7.32 -18.90 4.58
C VAL A 80 -8.79 -18.61 4.27
N GLY A 81 -9.34 -19.23 3.23
CA GLY A 81 -10.77 -19.22 2.90
C GLY A 81 -11.16 -20.45 2.08
N PRO A 82 -12.46 -20.67 1.78
CA PRO A 82 -12.93 -21.88 1.12
C PRO A 82 -12.27 -22.13 -0.24
N ASN A 83 -11.89 -21.06 -0.94
CA ASN A 83 -11.17 -21.09 -2.22
C ASN A 83 -9.98 -20.11 -2.22
N ASP A 84 -9.45 -19.79 -1.04
CA ASP A 84 -8.43 -18.77 -0.84
C ASP A 84 -7.25 -19.37 -0.07
N LEU A 85 -6.07 -19.32 -0.68
CA LEU A 85 -4.78 -19.70 -0.12
C LEU A 85 -3.93 -18.45 0.13
N VAL A 86 -2.98 -18.53 1.04
CA VAL A 86 -1.95 -17.50 1.26
C VAL A 86 -0.58 -18.14 1.17
N THR A 87 0.35 -17.45 0.51
CA THR A 87 1.72 -17.92 0.37
C THR A 87 2.76 -16.90 0.81
N CYS A 88 3.78 -17.39 1.52
CA CYS A 88 4.98 -16.65 1.86
C CYS A 88 6.20 -17.12 1.06
N ASP A 89 5.99 -17.81 -0.07
CA ASP A 89 7.06 -18.30 -0.94
C ASP A 89 7.38 -17.26 -2.03
N PRO A 90 8.59 -16.67 -2.05
CA PRO A 90 8.95 -15.64 -3.02
C PRO A 90 8.98 -16.18 -4.46
N ALA A 91 9.31 -17.46 -4.68
CA ALA A 91 9.35 -18.06 -6.01
C ALA A 91 7.93 -18.23 -6.58
N VAL A 92 6.97 -18.60 -5.73
CA VAL A 92 5.54 -18.64 -6.11
C VAL A 92 5.06 -17.24 -6.48
N MET A 93 5.37 -16.23 -5.67
CA MET A 93 5.01 -14.83 -5.97
C MET A 93 5.60 -14.35 -7.30
N ARG A 94 6.91 -14.54 -7.54
CA ARG A 94 7.55 -14.17 -8.82
C ARG A 94 6.88 -14.86 -10.01
N ARG A 95 6.59 -16.15 -9.90
CA ARG A 95 5.91 -16.92 -10.96
C ARG A 95 4.50 -16.40 -11.25
N MET A 96 3.69 -16.07 -10.23
CA MET A 96 2.34 -15.53 -10.42
C MET A 96 2.35 -14.12 -11.04
N LEU A 97 3.40 -13.34 -10.79
CA LEU A 97 3.52 -11.95 -11.23
C LEU A 97 4.30 -11.77 -12.55
N ALA A 98 5.01 -12.81 -13.01
CA ALA A 98 5.83 -12.76 -14.21
C ALA A 98 5.07 -12.27 -15.45
N VAL A 99 5.78 -11.61 -16.37
CA VAL A 99 5.21 -10.96 -17.55
C VAL A 99 4.35 -11.90 -18.39
N ARG A 100 4.80 -13.15 -18.60
CA ARG A 100 4.09 -14.18 -19.37
C ARG A 100 3.29 -15.15 -18.51
N SER A 101 3.09 -14.83 -17.23
CA SER A 101 2.35 -15.70 -16.31
C SER A 101 0.89 -15.82 -16.75
N PRO A 102 0.33 -17.04 -16.78
CA PRO A 102 -1.09 -17.26 -17.08
C PRO A 102 -2.01 -16.86 -15.92
N TYR A 103 -1.44 -16.57 -14.74
CA TYR A 103 -2.17 -16.06 -13.59
C TYR A 103 -2.76 -14.67 -13.87
N ARG A 104 -3.95 -14.43 -13.32
CA ARG A 104 -4.71 -13.18 -13.47
C ARG A 104 -5.07 -12.60 -12.13
N ARG A 105 -5.44 -11.32 -12.09
CA ARG A 105 -6.01 -10.69 -10.88
C ARG A 105 -7.34 -11.35 -10.51
N SER A 106 -7.46 -11.75 -9.23
CA SER A 106 -8.70 -12.34 -8.73
C SER A 106 -9.78 -11.28 -8.46
N GLU A 107 -10.98 -11.71 -8.05
CA GLU A 107 -12.06 -10.82 -7.59
C GLU A 107 -11.68 -9.90 -6.42
N TRP A 108 -10.56 -10.16 -5.70
CA TRP A 108 -10.05 -9.28 -4.64
C TRP A 108 -9.87 -7.83 -5.12
N TYR A 109 -9.45 -7.65 -6.38
CA TYR A 109 -9.17 -6.34 -6.97
C TYR A 109 -10.44 -5.51 -7.25
N ILE A 110 -11.63 -6.13 -7.26
CA ILE A 110 -12.89 -5.38 -7.35
C ILE A 110 -13.11 -4.57 -6.07
N GLY A 111 -12.69 -5.09 -4.92
CA GLY A 111 -12.90 -4.45 -3.63
C GLY A 111 -11.96 -3.30 -3.30
N ILE A 112 -11.04 -2.94 -4.21
CA ILE A 112 -10.14 -1.78 -4.06
C ILE A 112 -10.49 -0.63 -5.02
N ARG A 113 -11.67 -0.69 -5.65
CA ARG A 113 -12.19 0.41 -6.46
C ARG A 113 -12.63 1.57 -5.57
N PHE A 114 -12.32 2.79 -6.00
CA PHE A 114 -12.82 4.01 -5.36
C PHE A 114 -14.24 4.34 -5.80
N ASP A 115 -14.50 4.25 -7.12
CA ASP A 115 -15.85 4.25 -7.67
C ASP A 115 -16.25 2.81 -8.03
N PRO A 116 -17.34 2.26 -7.47
CA PRO A 116 -17.80 0.91 -7.79
C PRO A 116 -17.97 0.64 -9.30
N ASP A 117 -18.16 1.67 -10.12
CA ASP A 117 -18.40 1.58 -11.55
C ASP A 117 -17.18 1.85 -12.43
N GLN A 118 -16.07 2.34 -11.87
CA GLN A 118 -14.87 2.71 -12.63
C GLN A 118 -13.64 1.94 -12.11
N ASP A 119 -12.89 1.32 -13.03
CA ASP A 119 -11.61 0.71 -12.72
C ASP A 119 -10.45 1.69 -12.90
N SER A 120 -9.42 1.53 -12.07
CA SER A 120 -8.08 2.09 -12.26
C SER A 120 -7.10 1.01 -12.69
N VAL A 121 -5.84 1.38 -12.95
CA VAL A 121 -4.75 0.46 -13.28
C VAL A 121 -4.50 -0.53 -12.15
N ALA A 122 -4.83 -0.17 -10.90
CA ALA A 122 -4.71 -1.05 -9.75
C ALA A 122 -5.86 -2.08 -9.68
N SER A 123 -7.12 -1.68 -9.92
CA SER A 123 -8.29 -2.55 -9.75
C SER A 123 -8.68 -3.36 -10.98
N THR A 124 -8.32 -2.90 -12.19
CA THR A 124 -8.71 -3.58 -13.42
C THR A 124 -8.22 -5.03 -13.45
N ARG A 125 -9.12 -5.94 -13.81
CA ARG A 125 -8.82 -7.37 -13.99
C ARG A 125 -8.66 -7.75 -15.46
N ASP A 126 -8.92 -6.82 -16.36
CA ASP A 126 -8.65 -6.98 -17.78
C ASP A 126 -7.15 -6.75 -18.02
N GLU A 127 -6.44 -7.80 -18.45
CA GLU A 127 -5.00 -7.76 -18.65
C GLU A 127 -4.60 -6.83 -19.81
N GLY A 128 -5.42 -6.76 -20.86
CA GLY A 128 -5.16 -5.89 -22.01
C GLY A 128 -5.28 -4.42 -21.61
N ARG A 129 -6.37 -4.07 -20.92
CA ARG A 129 -6.59 -2.73 -20.40
C ARG A 129 -5.54 -2.34 -19.36
N HIS A 130 -5.12 -3.28 -18.51
CA HIS A 130 -4.04 -3.04 -17.55
C HIS A 130 -2.74 -2.65 -18.25
N LEU A 131 -2.33 -3.41 -19.28
CA LEU A 131 -1.13 -3.13 -20.04
C LEU A 131 -1.21 -1.79 -20.78
N GLU A 132 -2.38 -1.47 -21.35
CA GLU A 132 -2.63 -0.20 -22.03
C GLU A 132 -2.50 1.00 -21.09
N LEU A 133 -3.22 0.99 -19.96
CA LEU A 133 -3.16 2.06 -18.94
C LEU A 133 -1.74 2.26 -18.43
N ARG A 134 -1.00 1.17 -18.18
CA ARG A 134 0.41 1.25 -17.79
C ARG A 134 1.27 1.89 -18.85
N ALA A 135 1.08 1.54 -20.12
CA ALA A 135 1.85 2.11 -21.22
C ALA A 135 1.60 3.62 -21.36
N ILE A 136 0.35 4.06 -21.24
CA ILE A 136 -0.05 5.47 -21.25
C ILE A 136 0.65 6.24 -20.12
N MET A 137 0.61 5.70 -18.90
CA MET A 137 1.12 6.41 -17.71
C MET A 137 2.62 6.26 -17.48
N ALA A 138 3.31 5.32 -18.13
CA ALA A 138 4.72 5.04 -17.89
C ALA A 138 5.62 6.27 -18.06
N ALA A 139 5.32 7.14 -19.04
CA ALA A 139 6.09 8.36 -19.29
C ALA A 139 6.04 9.32 -18.09
N GLY A 140 4.85 9.58 -17.55
CA GLY A 140 4.68 10.50 -16.41
C GLY A 140 5.40 10.00 -15.15
N TYR A 141 5.32 8.71 -14.84
CA TYR A 141 6.06 8.10 -13.72
C TYR A 141 7.58 8.06 -13.93
N ALA A 142 8.05 8.08 -15.17
CA ALA A 142 9.46 8.19 -15.50
C ALA A 142 9.97 9.65 -15.55
N GLY A 143 9.12 10.63 -15.20
CA GLY A 143 9.46 12.06 -15.28
C GLY A 143 9.44 12.65 -16.68
N LYS A 144 9.08 11.87 -17.70
CA LYS A 144 8.95 12.41 -19.05
C LYS A 144 7.70 13.28 -19.14
N GLY A 145 7.92 14.57 -19.41
CA GLY A 145 6.86 15.58 -19.43
C GLY A 145 6.64 16.29 -18.09
N ASN A 146 7.41 15.96 -17.05
CA ASN A 146 7.50 16.75 -15.82
C ASN A 146 8.91 17.34 -15.74
N ASP A 147 8.99 18.67 -15.77
CA ASP A 147 10.26 19.38 -15.95
C ASP A 147 11.18 19.35 -14.71
N ASP A 148 10.67 18.96 -13.54
CA ASP A 148 11.44 18.98 -12.29
C ASP A 148 10.81 18.10 -11.17
N LEU A 149 10.80 16.77 -11.36
CA LEU A 149 10.31 15.84 -10.33
C LEU A 149 11.11 15.96 -9.03
N GLU A 150 12.44 15.95 -9.16
CA GLU A 150 13.33 15.93 -8.00
C GLU A 150 13.27 17.26 -7.23
N GLY A 151 13.30 18.40 -7.93
CA GLY A 151 13.18 19.70 -7.28
C GLY A 151 11.80 19.93 -6.66
N THR A 152 10.75 19.23 -7.11
CA THR A 152 9.44 19.21 -6.44
C THR A 152 9.52 18.49 -5.09
N ILE A 153 10.23 17.35 -5.03
CA ILE A 153 10.48 16.64 -3.77
C ILE A 153 11.37 17.50 -2.85
N ASP A 154 12.41 18.15 -3.39
CA ASP A 154 13.29 19.06 -2.62
C ASP A 154 12.52 20.19 -1.95
N LYS A 155 11.60 20.84 -2.67
CA LYS A 155 10.76 21.90 -2.12
C LYS A 155 9.92 21.42 -0.94
N ASN A 156 9.33 20.23 -1.05
CA ASN A 156 8.50 19.66 0.01
C ASN A 156 9.34 19.17 1.19
N ILE A 157 10.56 18.64 0.97
CA ILE A 157 11.50 18.31 2.05
C ILE A 157 11.92 19.59 2.79
N ALA A 158 12.24 20.66 2.06
CA ALA A 158 12.61 21.94 2.65
C ALA A 158 11.46 22.51 3.51
N ARG A 159 10.21 22.42 3.05
CA ARG A 159 9.02 22.79 3.84
C ARG A 159 8.88 21.94 5.10
N PHE A 160 9.15 20.64 5.00
CA PHE A 160 9.06 19.75 6.16
C PHE A 160 10.15 20.07 7.20
N VAL A 161 11.39 20.31 6.76
CA VAL A 161 12.49 20.79 7.63
C VAL A 161 12.11 22.12 8.28
N GLU A 162 11.56 23.07 7.52
CA GLU A 162 11.15 24.38 8.04
C GLU A 162 9.99 24.27 9.04
N LEU A 163 9.02 23.38 8.81
CA LEU A 163 7.94 23.10 9.76
C LEU A 163 8.51 22.65 11.11
N ILE A 164 9.49 21.73 11.10
CA ILE A 164 10.13 21.25 12.34
C ILE A 164 10.87 22.41 13.02
N ARG A 165 11.69 23.16 12.27
CA ARG A 165 12.51 24.25 12.80
C ARG A 165 11.67 25.39 13.41
N THR A 166 10.56 25.74 12.77
CA THR A 166 9.72 26.87 13.20
C THR A 166 8.76 26.53 14.33
N LYS A 167 8.15 25.34 14.31
CA LYS A 167 7.08 24.99 15.27
C LYS A 167 7.48 23.96 16.32
N TYR A 168 8.45 23.08 16.03
CA TYR A 168 8.70 21.86 16.80
C TYR A 168 10.14 21.70 17.31
N LEU A 169 10.96 22.74 17.18
CA LEU A 169 12.32 22.71 17.68
C LEU A 169 12.32 22.74 19.22
N SER A 170 12.75 21.66 19.83
CA SER A 170 13.01 21.54 21.27
C SER A 170 14.35 22.16 21.63
N THR A 171 14.43 22.67 22.86
CA THR A 171 15.65 23.17 23.48
C THR A 171 15.86 22.46 24.81
N ASN A 172 17.00 22.70 25.47
CA ASN A 172 17.26 22.13 26.80
C ASN A 172 16.28 22.62 27.88
N THR A 173 15.52 23.69 27.61
CA THR A 173 14.58 24.29 28.56
C THR A 173 13.12 24.16 28.15
N GLU A 174 12.85 23.89 26.87
CA GLU A 174 11.49 23.82 26.33
C GLU A 174 11.37 22.60 25.42
N ASN A 175 10.43 21.71 25.72
CA ASN A 175 10.17 20.52 24.91
C ASN A 175 8.93 20.73 24.02
N LYS A 176 9.10 20.64 22.71
CA LYS A 176 8.04 20.77 21.70
C LYS A 176 7.86 19.42 20.97
N PRO A 177 7.06 18.49 21.54
CA PRO A 177 6.86 17.20 20.90
C PRO A 177 6.11 17.35 19.56
N LEU A 178 6.56 16.60 18.56
CA LEU A 178 5.98 16.54 17.22
C LEU A 178 5.44 15.13 16.95
N ASP A 179 4.20 15.00 16.50
CA ASP A 179 3.68 13.70 16.01
C ASP A 179 4.29 13.41 14.64
N PHE A 180 5.49 12.84 14.61
CA PHE A 180 6.22 12.53 13.38
C PHE A 180 5.41 11.62 12.47
N GLY A 181 4.58 10.75 13.05
CA GLY A 181 3.64 9.92 12.33
C GLY A 181 2.73 10.78 11.45
N ARG A 182 2.04 11.76 12.05
CA ARG A 182 1.14 12.64 11.31
C ARG A 182 1.88 13.56 10.34
N LYS A 183 3.01 14.14 10.74
CA LYS A 183 3.79 15.08 9.91
C LYS A 183 4.36 14.42 8.65
N VAL A 184 4.80 13.17 8.76
CA VAL A 184 5.23 12.38 7.58
C VAL A 184 4.05 12.12 6.63
N GLN A 185 2.81 11.98 7.13
CA GLN A 185 1.64 11.88 6.24
C GLN A 185 1.43 13.16 5.45
N TYR A 186 1.55 14.31 6.13
CA TYR A 186 1.41 15.63 5.52
C TYR A 186 2.45 15.83 4.43
N PHE A 187 3.70 15.47 4.73
CA PHE A 187 4.80 15.48 3.77
C PHE A 187 4.49 14.66 2.51
N THR A 188 4.12 13.38 2.65
CA THR A 188 3.88 12.54 1.45
C THR A 188 2.63 12.93 0.68
N LEU A 189 1.58 13.44 1.35
CA LEU A 189 0.40 13.99 0.69
C LEU A 189 0.74 15.22 -0.15
N ASP A 190 1.53 16.15 0.40
CA ASP A 190 1.96 17.35 -0.32
C ASP A 190 2.91 16.99 -1.47
N VAL A 191 3.84 16.06 -1.26
CA VAL A 191 4.72 15.56 -2.34
C VAL A 191 3.89 14.97 -3.49
N ILE A 192 2.98 14.03 -3.21
CA ILE A 192 2.27 13.36 -4.31
C ILE A 192 1.28 14.28 -5.02
N SER A 193 0.62 15.20 -4.30
CA SER A 193 -0.27 16.19 -4.91
C SER A 193 0.50 17.21 -5.76
N ASP A 194 1.67 17.66 -5.31
CA ASP A 194 2.54 18.54 -6.10
C ASP A 194 3.12 17.82 -7.32
N LEU A 195 3.52 16.55 -7.22
CA LEU A 195 3.96 15.77 -8.38
C LEU A 195 2.83 15.51 -9.39
N ALA A 196 1.61 15.26 -8.89
CA ALA A 196 0.44 14.96 -9.71
C ALA A 196 -0.12 16.20 -10.42
N TYR A 197 -0.22 17.34 -9.71
CA TYR A 197 -0.94 18.55 -10.16
C TYR A 197 -0.08 19.81 -10.27
N ARG A 198 1.16 19.76 -9.78
CA ARG A 198 2.05 20.92 -9.56
C ARG A 198 1.51 21.93 -8.54
N GLU A 199 0.61 21.46 -7.68
CA GLU A 199 0.03 22.22 -6.59
C GLU A 199 -0.12 21.27 -5.38
N PRO A 200 0.63 21.49 -4.30
CA PRO A 200 0.49 20.70 -3.08
C PRO A 200 -0.84 21.05 -2.41
N PHE A 201 -1.44 20.07 -1.73
CA PHE A 201 -2.65 20.32 -0.93
C PHE A 201 -2.42 21.30 0.22
N GLY A 202 -1.19 21.41 0.74
CA GLY A 202 -0.80 22.40 1.75
C GLY A 202 -0.91 21.88 3.18
N TYR A 203 -0.81 20.57 3.38
CA TYR A 203 -0.86 19.94 4.70
C TYR A 203 0.31 20.33 5.60
N LEU A 204 1.52 20.51 5.05
CA LEU A 204 2.69 20.94 5.81
C LEU A 204 2.53 22.39 6.32
N ASP A 205 2.07 23.29 5.45
CA ASP A 205 1.89 24.71 5.79
C ASP A 205 0.80 24.89 6.85
N ALA A 206 -0.33 24.19 6.66
CA ALA A 206 -1.45 24.21 7.58
C ALA A 206 -1.17 23.45 8.89
N ASP A 207 -0.30 22.44 8.87
CA ASP A 207 0.05 21.56 9.99
C ASP A 207 -1.19 20.93 10.68
N VAL A 208 -2.17 20.59 9.86
CA VAL A 208 -3.44 19.96 10.27
C VAL A 208 -3.92 19.04 9.15
N ASP A 209 -4.82 18.10 9.45
CA ASP A 209 -5.52 17.34 8.43
C ASP A 209 -6.50 18.26 7.70
N LEU A 210 -5.98 19.05 6.75
CA LEU A 210 -6.64 20.20 6.14
C LEU A 210 -8.01 19.88 5.54
N HIS A 211 -8.16 18.66 5.02
CA HIS A 211 -9.40 18.21 4.42
C HIS A 211 -10.11 17.13 5.25
N GLY A 212 -9.65 16.79 6.46
CA GLY A 212 -10.19 15.66 7.23
C GLY A 212 -10.03 14.30 6.53
N TYR A 213 -9.12 14.23 5.55
CA TYR A 213 -8.92 13.08 4.68
C TYR A 213 -8.32 11.90 5.45
N ILE A 214 -7.30 12.17 6.26
CA ILE A 214 -6.54 11.10 6.92
C ILE A 214 -7.42 10.44 7.98
N GLU A 215 -8.11 11.24 8.79
CA GLU A 215 -9.02 10.72 9.81
C GLU A 215 -10.18 9.90 9.20
N GLU A 216 -10.77 10.37 8.10
CA GLU A 216 -11.85 9.63 7.44
C GLU A 216 -11.36 8.31 6.85
N VAL A 217 -10.26 8.34 6.09
CA VAL A 217 -9.67 7.13 5.49
C VAL A 217 -9.36 6.12 6.59
N GLU A 218 -8.68 6.50 7.67
CA GLU A 218 -8.39 5.60 8.80
C GLU A 218 -9.65 4.93 9.38
N LYS A 219 -10.77 5.66 9.48
CA LYS A 219 -12.04 5.14 10.02
C LYS A 219 -12.75 4.16 9.08
N VAL A 220 -12.77 4.46 7.77
CA VAL A 220 -13.58 3.70 6.81
C VAL A 220 -12.82 2.59 6.09
N PHE A 221 -11.48 2.60 6.13
CA PHE A 221 -10.66 1.70 5.33
C PHE A 221 -10.90 0.21 5.64
N ALA A 222 -11.00 -0.17 6.91
CA ALA A 222 -11.28 -1.54 7.32
C ALA A 222 -12.61 -2.06 6.74
N SER A 223 -13.63 -1.19 6.72
CA SER A 223 -14.96 -1.47 6.16
C SER A 223 -14.90 -1.61 4.64
N GLY A 224 -14.20 -0.71 3.95
CA GLY A 224 -14.00 -0.79 2.49
C GLY A 224 -13.35 -2.11 2.07
N LEU A 225 -12.36 -2.56 2.82
CA LEU A 225 -11.67 -3.83 2.53
C LEU A 225 -12.53 -5.08 2.73
N MET A 226 -13.68 -5.00 3.41
CA MET A 226 -14.61 -6.13 3.46
C MET A 226 -15.15 -6.49 2.08
N VAL A 227 -15.20 -5.53 1.14
CA VAL A 227 -15.56 -5.80 -0.27
C VAL A 227 -14.55 -6.74 -0.93
N THR A 228 -13.26 -6.67 -0.55
CA THR A 228 -12.24 -7.59 -1.07
C THR A 228 -12.44 -9.03 -0.61
N ILE A 229 -13.08 -9.22 0.56
CA ILE A 229 -13.38 -10.53 1.13
C ILE A 229 -14.75 -11.03 0.68
N PHE A 230 -15.69 -10.11 0.47
CA PHE A 230 -17.05 -10.39 0.02
C PHE A 230 -17.38 -9.57 -1.24
N PRO A 231 -16.93 -9.99 -2.44
CA PRO A 231 -17.07 -9.19 -3.65
C PRO A 231 -18.51 -8.90 -4.10
N TRP A 232 -19.48 -9.70 -3.62
CA TRP A 232 -20.90 -9.40 -3.83
C TRP A 232 -21.34 -8.09 -3.18
N LEU A 233 -20.63 -7.60 -2.14
CA LEU A 233 -20.88 -6.28 -1.57
C LEU A 233 -20.68 -5.15 -2.59
N ASN A 234 -19.81 -5.31 -3.60
CA ASN A 234 -19.66 -4.32 -4.66
C ASN A 234 -20.97 -4.13 -5.45
N TRP A 235 -21.71 -5.21 -5.70
CA TRP A 235 -23.03 -5.11 -6.34
C TRP A 235 -24.04 -4.38 -5.45
N VAL A 236 -24.00 -4.63 -4.14
CA VAL A 236 -24.84 -3.93 -3.15
C VAL A 236 -24.53 -2.44 -3.10
N LEU A 237 -23.25 -2.05 -3.13
CA LEU A 237 -22.82 -0.65 -3.13
C LEU A 237 -23.25 0.12 -4.39
N ARG A 238 -23.55 -0.57 -5.50
CA ARG A 238 -24.09 0.06 -6.73
C ARG A 238 -25.58 0.36 -6.67
N LEU A 239 -26.30 -0.14 -5.66
CA LEU A 239 -27.72 0.20 -5.46
C LEU A 239 -27.84 1.69 -5.14
N SER A 240 -28.73 2.41 -5.82
CA SER A 240 -28.79 3.88 -5.78
C SER A 240 -28.82 4.47 -4.36
N ILE A 241 -29.54 3.83 -3.43
CA ILE A 241 -29.65 4.28 -2.03
C ILE A 241 -28.30 4.16 -1.31
N LEU A 242 -27.56 3.08 -1.55
CA LEU A 242 -26.27 2.83 -0.89
C LEU A 242 -25.13 3.59 -1.59
N LYS A 243 -25.21 3.76 -2.91
CA LYS A 243 -24.29 4.62 -3.67
C LYS A 243 -24.36 6.07 -3.19
N ALA A 244 -25.53 6.56 -2.80
CA ALA A 244 -25.71 7.90 -2.24
C ALA A 244 -25.08 8.09 -0.85
N ALA A 245 -24.72 7.00 -0.16
CA ALA A 245 -24.03 7.04 1.14
C ALA A 245 -22.50 6.87 1.02
N LEU A 246 -21.98 6.64 -0.19
CA LEU A 246 -20.54 6.65 -0.45
C LEU A 246 -20.02 8.09 -0.55
N PRO A 247 -18.72 8.32 -0.28
CA PRO A 247 -18.11 9.63 -0.45
C PRO A 247 -18.37 10.22 -1.84
N SER A 248 -18.85 11.46 -1.87
CA SER A 248 -19.13 12.21 -3.09
C SER A 248 -18.12 13.34 -3.26
N ASP A 249 -17.85 13.68 -4.52
CA ASP A 249 -17.14 14.90 -4.93
C ASP A 249 -17.72 16.22 -4.40
N LYS A 250 -18.91 16.20 -3.81
CA LYS A 250 -19.59 17.34 -3.20
C LYS A 250 -19.36 17.44 -1.70
N ASP A 251 -18.73 16.44 -1.09
CA ASP A 251 -18.52 16.45 0.35
C ASP A 251 -17.49 17.53 0.73
N PRO A 252 -17.75 18.29 1.80
CA PRO A 252 -16.88 19.41 2.18
C PRO A 252 -15.54 18.96 2.78
N LEU A 253 -15.47 17.71 3.27
CA LEU A 253 -14.33 17.10 3.94
C LEU A 253 -14.17 15.63 3.49
N GLY A 254 -13.11 14.98 3.94
CA GLY A 254 -12.89 13.55 3.79
C GLY A 254 -12.34 13.13 2.43
N LEU A 255 -12.56 11.86 2.11
CA LEU A 255 -12.25 11.32 0.79
C LEU A 255 -13.04 12.07 -0.29
N GLY A 256 -14.30 12.42 -0.01
CA GLY A 256 -15.15 13.16 -0.94
C GLY A 256 -14.59 14.54 -1.31
N LYS A 257 -13.98 15.26 -0.37
CA LYS A 257 -13.30 16.53 -0.67
C LYS A 257 -12.12 16.35 -1.64
N ILE A 258 -11.31 15.30 -1.43
CA ILE A 258 -10.20 14.97 -2.33
C ILE A 258 -10.71 14.53 -3.72
N LEU A 259 -11.83 13.80 -3.78
CA LEU A 259 -12.51 13.48 -5.05
C LEU A 259 -12.93 14.75 -5.78
N GLY A 260 -13.53 15.73 -5.08
CA GLY A 260 -13.93 17.01 -5.64
C GLY A 260 -12.75 17.80 -6.22
N ILE A 261 -11.68 17.98 -5.43
CA ILE A 261 -10.45 18.64 -5.88
C ILE A 261 -9.89 17.94 -7.12
N THR A 262 -9.84 16.60 -7.10
CA THR A 262 -9.33 15.82 -8.23
C THR A 262 -10.15 16.04 -9.49
N LYS A 263 -11.49 15.99 -9.38
CA LYS A 263 -12.38 16.23 -10.53
C LYS A 263 -12.24 17.63 -11.07
N ASP A 264 -12.13 18.64 -10.20
CA ASP A 264 -11.94 20.03 -10.60
C ASP A 264 -10.62 20.21 -11.35
N VAL A 265 -9.52 19.66 -10.83
CA VAL A 265 -8.19 19.71 -11.47
C VAL A 265 -8.21 18.98 -12.80
N VAL A 266 -8.81 17.79 -12.87
CA VAL A 266 -8.90 17.01 -14.10
C VAL A 266 -9.77 17.72 -15.13
N ALA A 267 -10.93 18.25 -14.74
CA ALA A 267 -11.85 18.96 -15.64
C ALA A 267 -11.17 20.16 -16.33
N GLN A 268 -10.31 20.90 -15.61
CA GLN A 268 -9.50 22.00 -16.18
C GLN A 268 -8.56 21.54 -17.30
N ARG A 269 -8.26 20.24 -17.43
CA ARG A 269 -7.37 19.69 -18.47
C ARG A 269 -8.08 19.26 -19.74
N PHE A 270 -9.41 19.27 -19.74
CA PHE A 270 -10.24 18.87 -20.88
C PHE A 270 -11.12 20.04 -21.36
N GLY A 271 -11.71 19.89 -22.54
CA GLY A 271 -12.54 20.94 -23.16
C GLY A 271 -11.77 21.93 -24.05
N SER A 272 -12.47 22.98 -24.50
CA SER A 272 -11.95 23.97 -25.46
C SER A 272 -10.93 24.93 -24.88
N GLU A 273 -11.03 25.24 -23.58
CA GLU A 273 -10.13 26.15 -22.84
C GLU A 273 -9.19 25.38 -21.89
N LYS A 274 -8.72 24.20 -22.33
CA LYS A 274 -7.93 23.30 -21.48
C LYS A 274 -6.61 23.92 -21.02
N LYS A 275 -6.30 23.80 -19.73
CA LYS A 275 -5.03 24.17 -19.11
C LYS A 275 -3.99 23.08 -19.35
N VAL A 276 -3.07 23.30 -20.29
CA VAL A 276 -1.92 22.41 -20.52
C VAL A 276 -0.84 22.67 -19.47
N GLN A 277 -0.40 21.61 -18.79
CA GLN A 277 0.64 21.70 -17.76
C GLN A 277 1.57 20.51 -17.84
N ARG A 278 2.84 20.76 -17.49
CA ARG A 278 3.93 19.78 -17.51
C ARG A 278 4.08 19.17 -16.12
N ASP A 279 3.18 18.23 -15.84
CA ASP A 279 3.08 17.42 -14.62
C ASP A 279 2.71 15.98 -15.00
N MET A 280 2.53 15.10 -14.01
CA MET A 280 2.20 13.69 -14.27
C MET A 280 0.84 13.54 -14.97
N LEU A 281 -0.18 14.27 -14.50
CA LEU A 281 -1.51 14.25 -15.10
C LEU A 281 -1.50 14.72 -16.56
N GLY A 282 -0.82 15.83 -16.84
CA GLY A 282 -0.63 16.36 -18.20
C GLY A 282 0.09 15.36 -19.10
N SER A 283 1.09 14.64 -18.59
CA SER A 283 1.74 13.55 -19.32
C SER A 283 0.77 12.41 -19.63
N PHE A 284 -0.06 11.98 -18.67
CA PHE A 284 -1.03 10.91 -18.89
C PHE A 284 -2.06 11.27 -19.96
N ILE A 285 -2.60 12.50 -19.89
CA ILE A 285 -3.57 13.01 -20.86
C ILE A 285 -2.95 13.13 -22.25
N ALA A 286 -1.71 13.61 -22.35
CA ALA A 286 -1.00 13.71 -23.62
C ALA A 286 -0.79 12.34 -24.30
N HIS A 287 -0.74 11.26 -23.52
CA HIS A 287 -0.63 9.88 -24.01
C HIS A 287 -1.98 9.17 -24.19
N GLY A 288 -3.10 9.88 -24.04
CA GLY A 288 -4.44 9.38 -24.42
C GLY A 288 -5.33 8.93 -23.27
N LEU A 289 -5.00 9.26 -22.01
CA LEU A 289 -5.90 8.99 -20.89
C LEU A 289 -7.19 9.82 -21.05
N THR A 290 -8.36 9.17 -21.00
CA THR A 290 -9.65 9.89 -21.06
C THR A 290 -9.92 10.64 -19.76
N GLN A 291 -10.88 11.57 -19.76
CA GLN A 291 -11.21 12.34 -18.54
C GLN A 291 -11.61 11.45 -17.36
N ARG A 292 -12.48 10.46 -17.58
CA ARG A 292 -12.91 9.53 -16.51
C ARG A 292 -11.78 8.66 -15.98
N GLU A 293 -10.85 8.28 -16.86
CA GLU A 293 -9.68 7.51 -16.46
C GLU A 293 -8.70 8.39 -15.71
N ALA A 294 -8.49 9.62 -16.14
CA ALA A 294 -7.70 10.60 -15.42
C ALA A 294 -8.24 10.79 -14.00
N GLU A 295 -9.55 10.98 -13.82
CA GLU A 295 -10.16 11.05 -12.48
C GLU A 295 -9.81 9.81 -11.63
N ALA A 296 -10.00 8.59 -12.16
CA ALA A 296 -9.76 7.34 -11.42
C ALA A 296 -8.28 7.09 -11.09
N GLU A 297 -7.38 7.30 -12.05
CA GLU A 297 -5.94 7.08 -11.88
C GLU A 297 -5.32 8.12 -10.94
N THR A 298 -5.81 9.35 -11.02
CA THR A 298 -5.34 10.43 -10.18
C THR A 298 -5.71 10.23 -8.71
N ILE A 299 -6.94 9.82 -8.40
CA ILE A 299 -7.32 9.45 -7.02
C ILE A 299 -6.44 8.32 -6.51
N LEU A 300 -6.24 7.28 -7.34
CA LEU A 300 -5.34 6.19 -7.02
C LEU A 300 -3.93 6.68 -6.72
N GLN A 301 -3.41 7.62 -7.50
CA GLN A 301 -2.07 8.16 -7.32
C GLN A 301 -1.92 8.84 -5.95
N ILE A 302 -2.87 9.68 -5.55
CA ILE A 302 -2.86 10.35 -4.24
C ILE A 302 -2.88 9.32 -3.10
N MET A 303 -3.82 8.38 -3.14
CA MET A 303 -3.98 7.39 -2.05
C MET A 303 -2.81 6.40 -1.99
N ALA A 304 -2.33 5.93 -3.14
CA ALA A 304 -1.23 4.98 -3.18
C ALA A 304 0.12 5.64 -2.86
N GLY A 305 0.35 6.89 -3.25
CA GLY A 305 1.59 7.60 -3.00
C GLY A 305 1.73 8.15 -1.58
N SER A 306 0.62 8.45 -0.90
CA SER A 306 0.66 9.02 0.46
C SER A 306 1.04 8.00 1.52
N ASP A 307 0.21 6.97 1.73
CA ASP A 307 0.28 6.11 2.92
C ASP A 307 1.43 5.11 2.86
N THR A 308 1.78 4.61 1.67
CA THR A 308 2.84 3.61 1.54
C THR A 308 4.22 4.21 1.77
N THR A 309 4.49 5.38 1.19
CA THR A 309 5.78 6.06 1.38
C THR A 309 5.88 6.56 2.82
N ALA A 310 4.79 7.08 3.39
CA ALA A 310 4.76 7.51 4.77
C ALA A 310 5.04 6.36 5.74
N THR A 311 4.48 5.18 5.48
CA THR A 311 4.78 3.97 6.26
C THR A 311 6.25 3.58 6.17
N ALA A 312 6.84 3.60 4.97
CA ALA A 312 8.25 3.30 4.77
C ALA A 312 9.15 4.27 5.53
N ILE A 313 8.85 5.57 5.48
CA ILE A 313 9.57 6.62 6.20
C ILE A 313 9.48 6.37 7.71
N ARG A 314 8.26 6.33 8.28
CA ARG A 314 8.04 6.20 9.73
C ARG A 314 8.69 4.96 10.31
N SER A 315 8.45 3.80 9.70
CA SER A 315 8.97 2.53 10.22
C SER A 315 10.49 2.48 10.12
N THR A 316 11.07 2.87 8.99
CA THR A 316 12.54 2.90 8.85
C THR A 316 13.16 3.90 9.82
N PHE A 317 12.55 5.08 9.99
CA PHE A 317 13.01 6.09 10.95
C PHE A 317 12.97 5.58 12.39
N LEU A 318 11.89 4.89 12.78
CA LEU A 318 11.81 4.24 14.09
C LEU A 318 12.95 3.25 14.32
N TYR A 319 13.25 2.40 13.33
CA TYR A 319 14.37 1.47 13.41
C TYR A 319 15.72 2.20 13.50
N ILE A 320 15.92 3.28 12.74
CA ILE A 320 17.14 4.10 12.83
C ILE A 320 17.30 4.67 14.26
N LEU A 321 16.25 5.28 14.83
CA LEU A 321 16.32 5.91 16.14
C LEU A 321 16.47 4.91 17.30
N THR A 322 16.01 3.68 17.12
CA THR A 322 16.12 2.61 18.13
C THR A 322 17.41 1.80 18.01
N HIS A 323 18.23 2.06 16.98
CA HIS A 323 19.52 1.40 16.75
C HIS A 323 20.65 2.45 16.69
N PRO A 324 21.19 2.89 17.84
CA PRO A 324 22.19 3.98 17.89
C PRO A 324 23.41 3.75 16.98
N HIS A 325 23.85 2.50 16.84
CA HIS A 325 24.94 2.13 15.95
C HIS A 325 24.61 2.40 14.47
N THR A 326 23.37 2.13 14.04
CA THR A 326 22.90 2.45 12.68
C THR A 326 22.84 3.95 12.46
N LEU A 327 22.29 4.69 13.42
CA LEU A 327 22.25 6.16 13.34
C LEU A 327 23.65 6.76 13.24
N GLN A 328 24.60 6.28 14.06
CA GLN A 328 25.99 6.76 14.04
C GLN A 328 26.66 6.47 12.69
N LYS A 329 26.50 5.27 12.13
CA LYS A 329 27.07 4.91 10.83
C LYS A 329 26.49 5.73 9.68
N LEU A 330 25.17 5.96 9.64
CA LEU A 330 24.55 6.84 8.65
C LEU A 330 25.13 8.25 8.72
N ARG A 331 25.23 8.80 9.93
CA ARG A 331 25.77 10.15 10.13
C ARG A 331 27.23 10.23 9.72
N HIS A 332 28.03 9.23 10.06
CA HIS A 332 29.42 9.14 9.65
C HIS A 332 29.55 9.07 8.12
N GLU A 333 28.72 8.26 7.46
CA GLU A 333 28.68 8.20 6.00
C GLU A 333 28.32 9.56 5.37
N PHE A 334 27.36 10.29 5.94
CA PHE A 334 26.98 11.61 5.43
C PHE A 334 28.09 12.65 5.55
N THR A 335 28.89 12.61 6.63
CA THR A 335 29.98 13.57 6.86
C THR A 335 31.28 13.20 6.17
N THR A 336 31.49 11.92 5.84
CA THR A 336 32.73 11.43 5.21
C THR A 336 32.59 11.09 3.73
N ALA A 337 31.41 11.29 3.14
CA ALA A 337 31.18 11.12 1.72
C ALA A 337 32.16 11.93 0.87
N SER A 338 32.67 11.31 -0.20
CA SER A 338 33.59 11.92 -1.15
C SER A 338 33.13 11.63 -2.59
N PRO A 339 32.72 12.65 -3.38
CA PRO A 339 32.68 14.07 -3.01
C PRO A 339 31.67 14.37 -1.88
N PRO A 340 31.82 15.50 -1.16
CA PRO A 340 30.85 15.94 -0.17
C PRO A 340 29.44 16.03 -0.78
N ILE A 341 28.45 15.54 -0.04
CA ILE A 341 27.05 15.55 -0.49
C ILE A 341 26.47 16.98 -0.51
N SER A 342 25.69 17.29 -1.53
CA SER A 342 24.96 18.56 -1.62
C SER A 342 23.87 18.71 -0.54
N SER A 343 23.29 19.91 -0.43
CA SER A 343 22.17 20.23 0.48
C SER A 343 21.17 21.16 -0.25
N PRO A 344 19.94 20.70 -0.55
CA PRO A 344 19.44 19.34 -0.31
C PRO A 344 20.21 18.30 -1.14
N ILE A 345 20.39 17.09 -0.60
CA ILE A 345 21.10 16.01 -1.30
C ILE A 345 20.39 15.63 -2.61
N THR A 346 21.13 15.42 -3.68
CA THR A 346 20.56 14.85 -4.92
C THR A 346 20.26 13.36 -4.76
N ASN A 347 19.28 12.84 -5.49
CA ASN A 347 18.94 11.42 -5.50
C ASN A 347 20.13 10.57 -5.98
N GLN A 348 20.92 11.08 -6.92
CA GLN A 348 22.13 10.40 -7.40
C GLN A 348 23.18 10.27 -6.30
N GLU A 349 23.45 11.34 -5.55
CA GLU A 349 24.37 11.29 -4.40
C GLU A 349 23.85 10.32 -3.34
N ALA A 350 22.56 10.38 -2.98
CA ALA A 350 21.97 9.49 -2.00
C ALA A 350 22.04 8.00 -2.42
N GLN A 351 21.89 7.69 -3.70
CA GLN A 351 22.06 6.34 -4.24
C GLN A 351 23.51 5.83 -4.15
N SER A 352 24.48 6.75 -4.13
CA SER A 352 25.90 6.41 -3.99
C SER A 352 26.35 6.12 -2.56
N LEU A 353 25.48 6.35 -1.56
CA LEU A 353 25.75 6.12 -0.14
C LEU A 353 25.40 4.66 0.25
N PRO A 354 26.38 3.74 0.33
CA PRO A 354 26.10 2.31 0.47
C PRO A 354 25.35 1.94 1.76
N TYR A 355 25.66 2.57 2.89
CA TYR A 355 25.02 2.29 4.17
C TYR A 355 23.59 2.84 4.23
N LEU A 356 23.33 4.04 3.70
CA LEU A 356 21.98 4.56 3.48
C LEU A 356 21.14 3.59 2.64
N GLN A 357 21.68 3.12 1.52
CA GLN A 357 20.97 2.15 0.68
C GLN A 357 20.72 0.83 1.43
N ALA A 358 21.66 0.37 2.26
CA ALA A 358 21.45 -0.80 3.11
C ALA A 358 20.35 -0.58 4.16
N VAL A 359 20.29 0.60 4.78
CA VAL A 359 19.24 0.98 5.75
C VAL A 359 17.87 1.04 5.10
N ILE A 360 17.74 1.66 3.93
CA ILE A 360 16.46 1.76 3.21
C ILE A 360 15.96 0.36 2.83
N ARG A 361 16.84 -0.49 2.27
CA ARG A 361 16.50 -1.88 1.93
C ARG A 361 16.06 -2.66 3.17
N GLU A 362 16.76 -2.52 4.28
CA GLU A 362 16.43 -3.21 5.52
C GLU A 362 15.13 -2.70 6.16
N GLY A 363 14.86 -1.40 6.08
CA GLY A 363 13.63 -0.78 6.54
C GLY A 363 12.41 -1.32 5.79
N LEU A 364 12.50 -1.36 4.46
CA LEU A 364 11.47 -1.95 3.60
C LEU A 364 11.31 -3.45 3.87
N ARG A 365 12.40 -4.20 4.05
CA ARG A 365 12.37 -5.64 4.34
C ARG A 365 11.64 -5.92 5.66
N ILE A 366 12.05 -5.26 6.74
CA ILE A 366 11.51 -5.55 8.07
C ILE A 366 10.07 -5.05 8.20
N PHE A 367 9.74 -3.94 7.55
CA PHE A 367 8.42 -3.33 7.60
C PHE A 367 7.90 -3.01 6.18
N PRO A 368 7.44 -4.03 5.43
CA PRO A 368 6.90 -3.82 4.09
C PRO A 368 5.63 -2.96 4.14
N PRO A 369 5.52 -1.83 3.41
CA PRO A 369 4.37 -0.93 3.52
C PRO A 369 3.03 -1.53 3.09
N VAL A 370 3.04 -2.49 2.15
CA VAL A 370 1.84 -3.13 1.61
C VAL A 370 1.91 -4.64 1.87
N VAL A 371 0.91 -5.13 2.58
CA VAL A 371 0.80 -6.52 3.08
C VAL A 371 -0.60 -7.12 2.88
N GLY A 372 -1.41 -6.49 2.03
CA GLY A 372 -2.73 -7.00 1.64
C GLY A 372 -2.64 -8.26 0.79
N LEU A 373 -3.73 -9.03 0.72
CA LEU A 373 -3.78 -10.32 0.01
C LEU A 373 -3.40 -10.22 -1.47
N MET A 374 -3.81 -9.15 -2.18
CA MET A 374 -3.44 -8.92 -3.59
C MET A 374 -3.53 -10.17 -4.48
N SER A 375 -4.60 -10.96 -4.30
CA SER A 375 -4.57 -12.35 -4.71
C SER A 375 -4.66 -12.55 -6.21
N LYS A 376 -3.90 -13.54 -6.70
CA LYS A 376 -3.95 -13.99 -8.09
C LYS A 376 -4.81 -15.25 -8.19
N GLU A 377 -5.47 -15.39 -9.32
CA GLU A 377 -6.29 -16.54 -9.65
C GLU A 377 -5.47 -17.54 -10.47
N VAL A 378 -5.47 -18.79 -10.02
CA VAL A 378 -4.82 -19.92 -10.70
C VAL A 378 -5.50 -20.14 -12.05
N PRO A 379 -4.73 -20.34 -13.14
CA PRO A 379 -5.29 -20.53 -14.48
C PRO A 379 -6.24 -21.73 -14.56
N PRO A 380 -7.15 -21.79 -15.56
CA PRO A 380 -8.18 -22.83 -15.65
C PRO A 380 -7.66 -24.28 -15.58
N GLY A 381 -6.46 -24.54 -16.11
CA GLY A 381 -5.81 -25.86 -16.07
C GLY A 381 -5.24 -26.26 -14.71
N GLY A 382 -5.24 -25.37 -13.72
CA GLY A 382 -4.53 -25.54 -12.45
C GLY A 382 -3.04 -25.23 -12.56
N ASP A 383 -2.31 -25.40 -11.47
CA ASP A 383 -0.85 -25.30 -11.39
C ASP A 383 -0.33 -26.27 -10.32
N THR A 384 0.94 -26.66 -10.40
CA THR A 384 1.60 -27.46 -9.36
C THR A 384 2.59 -26.58 -8.61
N ILE A 385 2.38 -26.42 -7.31
CA ILE A 385 3.21 -25.61 -6.42
C ILE A 385 3.79 -26.52 -5.34
N ASN A 386 5.12 -26.61 -5.28
CA ASN A 386 5.84 -27.41 -4.28
C ASN A 386 5.33 -28.86 -4.21
N GLY A 387 5.08 -29.46 -5.39
CA GLY A 387 4.57 -30.83 -5.52
C GLY A 387 3.06 -31.00 -5.30
N LEU A 388 2.33 -29.94 -4.95
CA LEU A 388 0.89 -29.97 -4.70
C LEU A 388 0.12 -29.33 -5.86
N PHE A 389 -0.84 -30.07 -6.42
CA PHE A 389 -1.70 -29.55 -7.47
C PHE A 389 -2.74 -28.56 -6.91
N VAL A 390 -2.73 -27.33 -7.39
CA VAL A 390 -3.70 -26.28 -7.08
C VAL A 390 -4.72 -26.21 -8.22
N PRO A 391 -6.02 -26.48 -7.97
CA PRO A 391 -7.05 -26.41 -9.00
C PRO A 391 -7.23 -25.01 -9.59
N GLY A 392 -7.64 -24.92 -10.86
CA GLY A 392 -7.95 -23.65 -11.52
C GLY A 392 -9.06 -22.85 -10.83
N GLY A 393 -8.95 -21.52 -10.86
CA GLY A 393 -9.89 -20.62 -10.17
C GLY A 393 -9.65 -20.49 -8.65
N THR A 394 -8.68 -21.21 -8.07
CA THR A 394 -8.25 -20.97 -6.69
C THR A 394 -7.49 -19.65 -6.60
N LYS A 395 -7.70 -18.90 -5.51
CA LYS A 395 -7.02 -17.62 -5.28
C LYS A 395 -5.84 -17.81 -4.36
N ILE A 396 -4.69 -17.26 -4.73
CA ILE A 396 -3.47 -17.30 -3.93
C ILE A 396 -3.08 -15.87 -3.59
N GLY A 397 -3.11 -15.56 -2.30
CA GLY A 397 -2.76 -14.26 -1.73
C GLY A 397 -1.31 -14.16 -1.29
N TYR A 398 -0.87 -12.91 -1.14
CA TYR A 398 0.47 -12.49 -0.78
C TYR A 398 0.65 -12.43 0.74
N GLY A 399 1.45 -13.35 1.27
CA GLY A 399 1.95 -13.36 2.65
C GLY A 399 3.23 -12.54 2.78
N ALA A 400 3.18 -11.26 2.43
CA ALA A 400 4.31 -10.34 2.34
C ALA A 400 5.27 -10.41 3.54
N TYR A 401 4.71 -10.25 4.74
CA TYR A 401 5.46 -10.20 5.99
C TYR A 401 6.26 -11.48 6.24
N GLY A 402 5.73 -12.63 5.80
CA GLY A 402 6.42 -13.92 5.91
C GLY A 402 7.55 -14.09 4.91
N ILE A 403 7.44 -13.56 3.68
CA ILE A 403 8.54 -13.61 2.69
C ILE A 403 9.79 -12.94 3.24
N TYR A 404 9.62 -11.80 3.90
CA TYR A 404 10.74 -11.00 4.41
C TYR A 404 11.26 -11.47 5.78
N ARG A 405 10.65 -12.51 6.35
CA ARG A 405 11.04 -13.14 7.63
C ARG A 405 11.33 -14.62 7.51
N ASP A 406 11.37 -15.14 6.31
CA ASP A 406 11.75 -16.54 6.08
C ASP A 406 13.21 -16.74 6.52
N LYS A 407 13.43 -17.45 7.62
CA LYS A 407 14.76 -17.74 8.14
C LYS A 407 15.60 -18.58 7.19
N GLY A 408 14.97 -19.40 6.35
CA GLY A 408 15.67 -20.16 5.32
C GLY A 408 16.30 -19.25 4.25
N PHE A 409 15.67 -18.09 4.00
CA PHE A 409 16.15 -17.11 3.03
C PHE A 409 16.90 -15.93 3.67
N TRP A 410 16.53 -15.43 4.84
CA TRP A 410 17.16 -14.24 5.44
C TRP A 410 18.12 -14.58 6.59
N GLY A 411 18.26 -15.85 6.95
CA GLY A 411 19.07 -16.31 8.08
C GLY A 411 18.31 -16.31 9.40
N GLU A 412 18.94 -16.84 10.46
CA GLU A 412 18.31 -16.99 11.77
C GLU A 412 17.89 -15.66 12.43
N ASP A 413 18.53 -14.57 12.02
CA ASP A 413 18.28 -13.23 12.50
C ASP A 413 17.30 -12.44 11.61
N ALA A 414 16.45 -13.13 10.83
CA ALA A 414 15.49 -12.50 9.91
C ALA A 414 14.56 -11.47 10.60
N ASP A 415 14.29 -11.63 11.89
CA ASP A 415 13.46 -10.70 12.67
C ASP A 415 14.23 -9.47 13.19
N ILE A 416 15.56 -9.44 13.06
CA ILE A 416 16.42 -8.36 13.55
C ILE A 416 16.66 -7.35 12.42
N PHE A 417 16.58 -6.06 12.76
CA PHE A 417 16.96 -4.97 11.88
C PHE A 417 18.48 -4.87 11.82
N ARG A 418 19.09 -5.35 10.73
CA ARG A 418 20.55 -5.33 10.54
C ARG A 418 20.91 -4.89 9.12
N PRO A 419 21.05 -3.58 8.86
CA PRO A 419 21.46 -3.06 7.54
C PRO A 419 22.75 -3.72 7.00
N GLU A 420 23.68 -4.10 7.88
CA GLU A 420 24.94 -4.74 7.52
C GLU A 420 24.77 -6.04 6.70
N ARG A 421 23.60 -6.72 6.80
CA ARG A 421 23.32 -7.92 5.99
C ARG A 421 23.44 -7.70 4.49
N TRP A 422 23.24 -6.46 4.03
CA TRP A 422 23.30 -6.09 2.62
C TRP A 422 24.74 -5.84 2.14
N LEU A 423 25.67 -5.65 3.07
CA LEU A 423 27.07 -5.29 2.81
C LEU A 423 28.02 -6.46 3.05
N GLU A 424 27.68 -7.35 3.99
CA GLU A 424 28.50 -8.48 4.45
C GLU A 424 28.35 -9.76 3.60
N VAL A 425 27.57 -9.69 2.52
CA VAL A 425 27.36 -10.80 1.58
C VAL A 425 28.06 -10.54 0.26
N ASP A 426 28.42 -11.63 -0.44
CA ASP A 426 28.91 -11.55 -1.81
C ASP A 426 27.85 -10.96 -2.77
N GLU A 427 28.30 -10.60 -3.96
CA GLU A 427 27.47 -9.92 -4.96
C GLU A 427 26.31 -10.81 -5.46
N GLU A 428 26.54 -12.11 -5.64
CA GLU A 428 25.50 -13.04 -6.11
C GLU A 428 24.36 -13.13 -5.09
N ARG A 429 24.70 -13.30 -3.81
CA ARG A 429 23.74 -13.35 -2.73
C ARG A 429 23.01 -12.02 -2.54
N ARG A 430 23.71 -10.91 -2.71
CA ARG A 430 23.11 -9.56 -2.66
C ARG A 430 22.04 -9.38 -3.74
N GLN A 431 22.34 -9.75 -4.98
CA GLN A 431 21.40 -9.68 -6.09
C GLN A 431 20.17 -10.57 -5.86
N GLU A 432 20.36 -11.75 -5.28
CA GLU A 432 19.25 -12.63 -4.89
C GLU A 432 18.33 -11.96 -3.85
N MET A 433 18.93 -11.39 -2.79
CA MET A 433 18.22 -10.65 -1.73
C MET A 433 17.49 -9.42 -2.28
N GLU A 434 18.14 -8.64 -3.15
CA GLU A 434 17.54 -7.48 -3.81
C GLU A 434 16.36 -7.89 -4.69
N GLY A 435 16.50 -8.96 -5.48
CA GLY A 435 15.39 -9.49 -6.28
C GLY A 435 14.23 -9.98 -5.41
N CYS A 436 14.50 -10.51 -4.21
CA CYS A 436 13.45 -10.91 -3.26
C CYS A 436 12.75 -9.67 -2.70
N LEU A 437 13.52 -8.67 -2.28
CA LEU A 437 13.00 -7.39 -1.78
C LEU A 437 12.18 -6.63 -2.82
N GLN A 438 12.53 -6.75 -4.11
CA GLN A 438 11.80 -6.12 -5.21
C GLN A 438 10.32 -6.50 -5.22
N LEU A 439 9.95 -7.67 -4.67
CA LEU A 439 8.55 -8.09 -4.52
C LEU A 439 7.69 -7.13 -3.69
N ILE A 440 8.28 -6.25 -2.86
CA ILE A 440 7.56 -5.17 -2.15
C ILE A 440 6.88 -4.24 -3.16
N PHE A 441 7.53 -4.02 -4.30
CA PHE A 441 7.02 -3.22 -5.40
C PHE A 441 6.27 -4.07 -6.44
N SER A 442 5.81 -5.27 -6.08
CA SER A 442 5.29 -6.27 -7.02
C SER A 442 6.32 -6.66 -8.10
N PHE A 443 5.92 -7.38 -9.14
CA PHE A 443 6.85 -7.87 -10.16
C PHE A 443 6.19 -8.01 -11.54
N GLY A 444 7.02 -8.08 -12.57
CA GLY A 444 6.61 -8.32 -13.95
C GLY A 444 5.56 -7.33 -14.44
N LYS A 445 4.46 -7.85 -14.99
CA LYS A 445 3.41 -7.01 -15.59
C LYS A 445 2.64 -6.15 -14.58
N TYR A 446 2.77 -6.41 -13.28
CA TYR A 446 2.09 -5.68 -12.20
C TYR A 446 3.02 -4.80 -11.37
N GLN A 447 4.29 -4.62 -11.77
CA GLN A 447 5.27 -3.84 -11.02
C GLN A 447 4.77 -2.41 -10.70
N CYS A 448 5.02 -1.94 -9.47
CA CYS A 448 4.64 -0.62 -8.99
C CYS A 448 5.18 0.47 -9.92
N MET A 449 4.30 1.36 -10.37
CA MET A 449 4.69 2.47 -11.25
C MET A 449 5.37 3.61 -10.48
N GLY A 450 5.03 3.77 -9.19
CA GLY A 450 5.60 4.78 -8.31
C GLY A 450 6.93 4.39 -7.64
N GLN A 451 7.52 3.24 -7.96
CA GLN A 451 8.75 2.75 -7.29
C GLN A 451 9.87 3.80 -7.28
N ASN A 452 10.14 4.42 -8.43
CA ASN A 452 11.24 5.39 -8.53
C ASN A 452 10.97 6.66 -7.71
N LEU A 453 9.72 7.12 -7.65
CA LEU A 453 9.32 8.28 -6.85
C LEU A 453 9.48 7.99 -5.35
N ALA A 454 8.93 6.85 -4.90
CA ALA A 454 9.03 6.44 -3.49
C ALA A 454 10.50 6.26 -3.06
N MET A 455 11.34 5.63 -3.90
CA MET A 455 12.77 5.50 -3.59
C MET A 455 13.49 6.86 -3.56
N MET A 456 13.11 7.80 -4.43
CA MET A 456 13.66 9.16 -4.42
C MET A 456 13.30 9.91 -3.13
N GLU A 457 12.05 9.81 -2.68
CA GLU A 457 11.62 10.36 -1.39
C GLU A 457 12.42 9.76 -0.23
N LEU A 458 12.55 8.42 -0.16
CA LEU A 458 13.29 7.73 0.90
C LEU A 458 14.78 8.09 0.91
N ASN A 459 15.40 8.13 -0.27
CA ASN A 459 16.82 8.48 -0.44
C ASN A 459 17.14 9.86 0.13
N LYS A 460 16.23 10.84 -0.04
CA LYS A 460 16.48 12.23 0.32
C LYS A 460 16.00 12.56 1.73
N VAL A 461 14.81 12.12 2.13
CA VAL A 461 14.19 12.52 3.40
C VAL A 461 14.99 12.06 4.63
N PHE A 462 15.58 10.87 4.61
CA PHE A 462 16.38 10.40 5.75
C PHE A 462 17.65 11.23 5.95
N VAL A 463 18.33 11.59 4.86
CA VAL A 463 19.53 12.43 4.90
C VAL A 463 19.19 13.81 5.42
N GLU A 464 18.17 14.46 4.84
CA GLU A 464 17.79 15.82 5.20
C GLU A 464 17.27 15.94 6.64
N LEU A 465 16.53 14.95 7.15
CA LEU A 465 16.11 14.98 8.55
C LEU A 465 17.28 14.72 9.52
N LEU A 466 18.11 13.71 9.26
CA LEU A 466 19.17 13.28 10.19
C LEU A 466 20.41 14.18 10.16
N ARG A 467 20.59 14.99 9.11
CA ARG A 467 21.63 16.02 9.03
C ARG A 467 21.24 17.29 9.79
N ASN A 468 19.96 17.68 9.73
CA ASN A 468 19.48 18.92 10.35
C ASN A 468 19.13 18.73 11.83
N PHE A 469 18.71 17.53 12.26
CA PHE A 469 18.17 17.35 13.60
C PHE A 469 18.69 16.11 14.35
N ASP A 470 18.71 16.23 15.67
CA ASP A 470 18.75 15.13 16.63
C ASP A 470 17.34 14.83 17.12
N PHE A 471 16.91 13.57 16.99
CA PHE A 471 15.56 13.15 17.41
C PHE A 471 15.60 12.23 18.62
N ASN A 472 14.66 12.43 19.55
CA ASN A 472 14.41 11.48 20.64
C ASN A 472 12.96 11.01 20.64
N ILE A 473 12.76 9.73 20.90
CA ILE A 473 11.42 9.14 21.04
C ILE A 473 10.86 9.54 22.41
N VAL A 474 9.68 10.19 22.41
CA VAL A 474 9.02 10.66 23.65
C VAL A 474 8.59 9.49 24.54
N ASN A 475 8.04 8.43 23.93
CA ASN A 475 7.59 7.23 24.65
C ASN A 475 8.24 5.97 24.05
N PRO A 476 9.45 5.58 24.48
CA PRO A 476 10.15 4.43 23.93
C PRO A 476 9.45 3.08 24.19
N LEU A 477 8.55 3.00 25.18
CA LEU A 477 7.79 1.77 25.48
C LEU A 477 6.64 1.54 24.51
N ASN A 478 6.09 2.61 23.94
CA ASN A 478 5.07 2.56 22.90
C ASN A 478 5.37 3.64 21.86
N PRO A 479 6.39 3.43 21.02
CA PRO A 479 6.96 4.49 20.19
C PRO A 479 6.03 4.90 19.04
N ILE A 480 5.14 4.02 18.59
CA ILE A 480 4.23 4.28 17.48
C ILE A 480 2.96 3.45 17.62
N ARG A 481 1.80 4.05 17.37
CA ARG A 481 0.56 3.31 17.17
C ARG A 481 0.49 2.86 15.72
N SER A 482 0.30 1.57 15.49
CA SER A 482 0.27 0.98 14.15
C SER A 482 -0.87 -0.01 14.01
N ILE A 483 -1.73 0.18 13.01
CA ILE A 483 -2.84 -0.71 12.68
C ILE A 483 -2.73 -1.11 11.22
N CYS A 484 -2.96 -2.39 10.92
CA CYS A 484 -2.79 -2.94 9.58
C CYS A 484 -4.04 -3.67 9.08
N HIS A 485 -4.61 -3.14 7.99
CA HIS A 485 -5.67 -3.80 7.22
C HIS A 485 -5.20 -4.27 5.84
N GLY A 486 -3.89 -4.26 5.59
CA GLY A 486 -3.29 -4.58 4.29
C GLY A 486 -2.38 -3.45 3.80
N ILE A 487 -2.63 -2.24 4.29
CA ILE A 487 -1.65 -1.17 4.47
C ILE A 487 -1.63 -0.78 5.94
N PHE A 488 -0.64 0.01 6.35
CA PHE A 488 -0.49 0.45 7.73
C PHE A 488 -1.00 1.87 7.90
N PHE A 489 -1.75 2.09 8.98
CA PHE A 489 -2.07 3.41 9.50
C PHE A 489 -1.27 3.62 10.76
N GLN A 490 -0.47 4.67 10.76
CA GLN A 490 0.51 4.95 11.80
C GLN A 490 0.36 6.36 12.32
N SER A 491 0.21 6.48 13.63
CA SER A 491 0.03 7.74 14.34
C SER A 491 0.72 7.70 15.69
N GLU A 492 0.69 8.81 16.42
CA GLU A 492 1.21 8.88 17.79
C GLU A 492 2.72 8.53 17.85
N PHE A 493 3.47 8.79 16.78
CA PHE A 493 4.92 8.65 16.79
C PHE A 493 5.54 9.95 17.26
N TRP A 494 5.46 10.18 18.57
CA TRP A 494 5.89 11.44 19.18
C TRP A 494 7.41 11.51 19.32
N LEU A 495 8.00 12.50 18.66
CA LEU A 495 9.42 12.79 18.72
C LEU A 495 9.67 14.19 19.28
N THR A 496 10.85 14.39 19.86
CA THR A 496 11.41 15.72 20.10
C THR A 496 12.56 15.92 19.12
N ALA A 497 12.70 17.11 18.55
CA ALA A 497 13.74 17.45 17.58
C ALA A 497 14.62 18.57 18.11
N PHE A 498 15.94 18.41 18.06
CA PHE A 498 16.91 19.44 18.43
C PHE A 498 17.73 19.81 17.19
N GLU A 499 18.06 21.09 17.03
CA GLU A 499 18.90 21.52 15.90
C GLU A 499 20.29 20.92 16.06
N ARG A 500 20.76 20.27 14.99
CA ARG A 500 22.10 19.71 14.97
C ARG A 500 23.10 20.79 14.58
N LYS A 501 24.12 21.00 15.41
CA LYS A 501 25.20 21.93 15.07
C LYS A 501 26.15 21.28 14.07
N GLU A 502 26.56 22.02 13.04
CA GLU A 502 27.52 21.56 12.01
C GLU A 502 28.92 21.20 12.55
N SER A 503 29.18 21.34 13.86
CA SER A 503 30.52 21.32 14.45
C SER A 503 30.90 20.07 15.26
N GLU A 504 30.17 18.96 15.15
CA GLU A 504 30.60 17.67 15.74
C GLU A 504 30.86 16.66 14.62
N SER A 505 31.92 16.95 13.85
CA SER A 505 32.58 16.08 12.88
C SER A 505 33.77 15.39 13.52
#